data_AF-A0A813KZS6-F1
#
_entry.id   AF-A0A813KZS6-F1
#
_cell.length_a   1.000
_cell.length_b   1.000
_cell.length_c   1.000
_cell.angle_alpha   90.00
_cell.angle_beta   90.00
_cell.angle_gamma   90.00
#
_symmetry.space_group_name_H-M   'P 1'
#
loop_
_entity.id
_entity.type
_entity.pdbx_description
1 polymer ?
#
loop_
_entity_poly.entity_id
_entity_poly.type
_entity_poly.pdbx_seq_one_letter_code
_entity_poly.pdbx_strand_id
1 'polypeptide(L)'
;MLLVAYLLMLLFSSGVLEFNSFNLDVLFVCCHALSFVSLFFIPDFALVLLTAPIRCIVRAFFGVTFAKTKLTVLCNLPISFANIYILREASSIFRTPTPHTRDYHFLAIICEVLSFVAIICSVSMVERLFKEKVEVAMDVVDMELSLHSKRKLLSVLCDAHVTLGHDFRILGRCTELSNMLMTGFGSHSKGLEGTVFTTLMTEIDQQRFLDLVAVRAMPESDLENDDGKNNETSQSTQSRLAVSSRLKWSSAPAKSIQVHIRDAAGVRFPIELFHSFLVAISGFYVSLLQILLLVAIGLFYFTFILSPTCI
;
A
#
# COMPACT_ATOMS: atom_id res chain seq x y z
N MET A 1 1.78 23.02 -23.37
CA MET A 1 1.65 21.73 -22.66
C MET A 1 2.90 21.41 -21.85
N LEU A 2 4.00 20.99 -22.48
CA LEU A 2 5.26 20.65 -21.79
C LEU A 2 5.82 21.80 -20.93
N LEU A 3 5.78 23.04 -21.41
CA LEU A 3 6.23 24.20 -20.64
C LEU A 3 5.39 24.44 -19.39
N VAL A 4 4.06 24.30 -19.47
CA VAL A 4 3.16 24.50 -18.32
C VAL A 4 3.32 23.37 -17.32
N ALA A 5 3.42 22.12 -17.80
CA ALA A 5 3.73 20.97 -16.95
C ALA A 5 5.09 21.14 -16.25
N TYR A 6 6.11 21.61 -16.98
CA TYR A 6 7.43 21.91 -16.44
C TYR A 6 7.38 23.02 -15.38
N LEU A 7 6.68 24.13 -15.65
CA LEU A 7 6.51 25.22 -14.69
C LEU A 7 5.77 24.77 -13.43
N LEU A 8 4.72 23.95 -13.58
CA LEU A 8 4.02 23.36 -12.44
C LEU A 8 4.94 22.45 -11.63
N MET A 9 5.70 21.56 -12.28
CA MET A 9 6.69 20.71 -11.61
C MET A 9 7.77 21.54 -10.89
N LEU A 10 8.17 22.68 -11.46
CA LEU A 10 9.17 23.58 -10.89
C LEU A 10 8.61 24.36 -9.69
N LEU A 11 7.34 24.77 -9.73
CA LEU A 11 6.64 25.37 -8.59
C LEU A 11 6.48 24.38 -7.44
N PHE A 12 6.27 23.09 -7.74
CA PHE A 12 6.25 22.03 -6.73
C PHE A 12 7.65 21.73 -6.18
N SER A 13 8.67 21.61 -7.03
CA SER A 13 10.04 21.30 -6.58
C SER A 13 10.68 22.44 -5.78
N SER A 14 10.29 23.68 -6.06
CA SER A 14 10.75 24.86 -5.31
C SER A 14 10.04 25.06 -3.96
N GLY A 15 9.04 24.24 -3.62
CA GLY A 15 8.30 24.35 -2.36
C GLY A 15 7.40 25.58 -2.26
N VAL A 16 7.18 26.30 -3.37
CA VAL A 16 6.30 27.49 -3.41
C VAL A 16 4.83 27.08 -3.22
N LEU A 17 4.47 25.87 -3.66
CA LEU A 17 3.18 25.25 -3.39
C LEU A 17 3.31 24.22 -2.26
N GLU A 18 2.67 24.48 -1.13
CA GLU A 18 2.52 23.48 -0.08
C GLU A 18 1.64 22.32 -0.58
N PHE A 19 2.03 21.08 -0.24
CA PHE A 19 1.27 19.87 -0.53
C PHE A 19 0.02 19.77 0.36
N ASN A 20 -0.96 20.64 0.11
CA ASN A 20 -2.30 20.51 0.66
C ASN A 20 -3.23 19.83 -0.37
N SER A 21 -4.19 19.06 0.13
CA SER A 21 -5.25 18.42 -0.64
C SER A 21 -5.95 19.37 -1.62
N PHE A 22 -6.16 20.64 -1.20
CA PHE A 22 -6.75 21.68 -2.04
C PHE A 22 -5.85 22.07 -3.22
N ASN A 23 -4.54 22.29 -2.99
CA ASN A 23 -3.59 22.66 -4.03
C ASN A 23 -3.42 21.54 -5.06
N LEU A 24 -3.46 20.29 -4.60
CA LEU A 24 -3.47 19.11 -5.47
C LEU A 24 -4.73 19.07 -6.35
N ASP A 25 -5.92 19.34 -5.79
CA ASP A 25 -7.15 19.39 -6.58
C ASP A 25 -7.13 20.52 -7.63
N VAL A 26 -6.64 21.70 -7.26
CA VAL A 26 -6.47 22.82 -8.20
C VAL A 26 -5.50 22.43 -9.31
N LEU A 27 -4.35 21.84 -8.97
CA LEU A 27 -3.38 21.35 -9.95
C LEU A 27 -4.01 20.34 -10.92
N PHE A 28 -4.75 19.38 -10.37
CA PHE A 28 -5.42 18.35 -11.16
C PHE A 28 -6.40 18.96 -12.17
N VAL A 29 -7.23 19.90 -11.71
CA VAL A 29 -8.19 20.61 -12.57
C VAL A 29 -7.47 21.45 -13.62
N CYS A 30 -6.39 22.15 -13.26
CA CYS A 30 -5.58 22.92 -14.21
C CYS A 30 -4.95 22.03 -15.29
N CYS A 31 -4.40 20.86 -14.92
CA CYS A 31 -3.84 19.90 -15.87
C CYS A 31 -4.91 19.35 -16.83
N HIS A 32 -6.12 19.06 -16.34
CA HIS A 32 -7.24 18.63 -17.18
C HIS A 32 -7.77 19.75 -18.08
N ALA A 33 -7.89 20.97 -17.56
CA ALA A 33 -8.28 22.14 -18.35
C ALA A 33 -7.26 22.41 -19.46
N LEU A 34 -5.97 22.33 -19.16
CA LEU A 34 -4.92 22.44 -20.17
C LEU A 34 -5.04 21.32 -21.21
N SER A 35 -5.32 20.09 -20.77
CA SER A 35 -5.51 18.93 -21.66
C SER A 35 -6.69 19.13 -22.59
N PHE A 36 -7.81 19.60 -22.05
CA PHE A 36 -8.99 19.98 -22.81
C PHE A 36 -8.68 21.06 -23.85
N VAL A 37 -8.04 22.16 -23.43
CA VAL A 37 -7.67 23.26 -24.32
C VAL A 37 -6.70 22.79 -25.43
N SER A 38 -5.73 21.93 -25.09
CA SER A 38 -4.76 21.43 -26.06
C SER A 38 -5.36 20.61 -27.19
N LEU A 39 -6.55 20.01 -26.99
CA LEU A 39 -7.25 19.28 -28.05
C LEU A 39 -7.62 20.17 -29.22
N PHE A 40 -7.98 21.44 -28.96
CA PHE A 40 -8.41 22.38 -29.99
C PHE A 40 -7.26 22.97 -30.82
N PHE A 41 -6.02 22.80 -30.36
CA PHE A 41 -4.83 23.33 -31.04
C PHE A 41 -4.14 22.30 -31.94
N ILE A 42 -4.68 21.09 -32.08
CA ILE A 42 -4.11 20.05 -32.95
C ILE A 42 -4.61 20.31 -34.38
N PRO A 43 -3.74 20.72 -35.32
CA PRO A 43 -4.17 21.12 -36.66
C PRO A 43 -4.45 19.94 -37.60
N ASP A 44 -3.94 18.74 -37.27
CA ASP A 44 -3.93 17.58 -38.16
C ASP A 44 -4.64 16.37 -37.52
N PHE A 45 -5.57 15.77 -38.27
CA PHE A 45 -6.29 14.56 -37.88
C PHE A 45 -5.35 13.38 -37.60
N ALA A 46 -4.30 13.19 -38.41
CA ALA A 46 -3.34 12.10 -38.19
C ALA A 46 -2.65 12.25 -36.83
N LEU A 47 -2.35 13.49 -36.44
CA LEU A 47 -1.78 13.79 -35.14
C LEU A 47 -2.79 13.58 -34.01
N VAL A 48 -4.07 13.91 -34.20
CA VAL A 48 -5.14 13.60 -33.23
C VAL A 48 -5.22 12.09 -32.97
N LEU A 49 -5.17 11.27 -34.02
CA LEU A 49 -5.25 9.81 -33.91
C LEU A 49 -4.00 9.23 -33.22
N LEU A 50 -2.80 9.64 -33.66
CA LEU A 50 -1.52 9.18 -33.13
C LEU A 50 -1.34 9.53 -31.64
N THR A 51 -1.91 10.66 -31.20
CA THR A 51 -1.80 11.12 -29.80
C THR A 51 -2.91 10.58 -28.89
N ALA A 52 -3.94 9.91 -29.42
CA ALA A 52 -5.03 9.32 -28.63
C ALA A 52 -4.55 8.34 -27.53
N PRO A 53 -3.64 7.37 -27.78
CA PRO A 53 -3.13 6.49 -26.73
C PRO A 53 -2.40 7.25 -25.63
N ILE A 54 -1.54 8.21 -26.02
CA ILE A 54 -0.78 9.04 -25.08
C ILE A 54 -1.75 9.82 -24.19
N ARG A 55 -2.81 10.40 -24.76
CA ARG A 55 -3.85 11.09 -23.97
C ARG A 55 -4.55 10.15 -23.01
N CYS A 56 -4.90 8.94 -23.43
CA CYS A 56 -5.53 7.94 -22.55
C CYS A 56 -4.63 7.58 -21.37
N ILE A 57 -3.34 7.32 -21.64
CA ILE A 57 -2.33 7.02 -20.60
C ILE A 57 -2.18 8.19 -19.63
N VAL A 58 -2.08 9.42 -20.13
CA VAL A 58 -1.97 10.63 -19.30
C VAL A 58 -3.20 10.82 -18.42
N ARG A 59 -4.41 10.59 -18.97
CA ARG A 59 -5.67 10.67 -18.21
C ARG A 59 -5.75 9.60 -17.12
N ALA A 60 -5.38 8.36 -17.44
CA ALA A 60 -5.32 7.27 -16.48
C ALA A 60 -4.29 7.57 -15.38
N PHE A 61 -3.10 8.02 -15.75
CA PHE A 61 -2.04 8.41 -14.82
C PHE A 61 -2.53 9.47 -13.84
N PHE A 62 -3.08 10.58 -14.33
CA PHE A 62 -3.64 11.61 -13.44
C PHE A 62 -4.79 11.06 -12.58
N GLY A 63 -5.66 10.21 -13.13
CA GLY A 63 -6.71 9.57 -12.35
C GLY A 63 -6.17 8.76 -11.17
N VAL A 64 -5.10 7.99 -11.40
CA VAL A 64 -4.45 7.16 -10.38
C VAL A 64 -3.69 8.01 -9.36
N THR A 65 -2.92 9.02 -9.80
CA THR A 65 -2.10 9.85 -8.91
C THR A 65 -2.93 10.58 -7.85
N PHE A 66 -4.12 11.05 -8.21
CA PHE A 66 -4.96 11.83 -7.30
C PHE A 66 -6.01 10.98 -6.56
N ALA A 67 -6.25 9.73 -7.02
CA ALA A 67 -7.15 8.74 -6.41
C ALA A 67 -8.57 9.24 -6.05
N LYS A 68 -9.04 10.34 -6.66
CA LYS A 68 -10.38 10.91 -6.45
C LYS A 68 -11.30 10.57 -7.62
N THR A 69 -11.95 9.40 -7.57
CA THR A 69 -12.78 8.87 -8.67
C THR A 69 -13.81 9.88 -9.17
N LYS A 70 -14.54 10.55 -8.28
CA LYS A 70 -15.57 11.53 -8.67
C LYS A 70 -15.00 12.71 -9.46
N LEU A 71 -13.90 13.29 -8.98
CA LEU A 71 -13.24 14.43 -9.63
C LEU A 71 -12.64 14.00 -10.97
N THR A 72 -12.01 12.82 -11.01
CA THR A 72 -11.47 12.25 -12.23
C THR A 72 -12.54 12.04 -13.28
N VAL A 73 -13.68 11.43 -12.94
CA VAL A 73 -14.81 11.25 -13.85
C VAL A 73 -15.31 12.60 -14.37
N LEU A 74 -15.52 13.56 -13.48
CA LEU A 74 -16.03 14.88 -13.84
C LEU A 74 -15.10 15.63 -14.80
N CYS A 75 -13.79 15.61 -14.57
CA CYS A 75 -12.81 16.27 -15.43
C CYS A 75 -12.57 15.54 -16.76
N ASN A 76 -12.73 14.21 -16.79
CA ASN A 76 -12.52 13.41 -18.00
C ASN A 76 -13.72 13.43 -18.94
N LEU A 77 -14.94 13.65 -18.44
CA LEU A 77 -16.16 13.72 -19.23
C LEU A 77 -16.11 14.79 -20.34
N PRO A 78 -15.79 16.09 -20.08
CA PRO A 78 -15.72 17.10 -21.13
C PRO A 78 -14.60 16.82 -22.14
N ILE A 79 -13.48 16.23 -21.71
CA ILE A 79 -12.38 15.82 -22.59
C ILE A 79 -12.85 14.73 -23.56
N SER A 80 -13.61 13.74 -23.08
CA SER A 80 -14.18 12.71 -23.95
C SER A 80 -15.18 13.27 -24.96
N PHE A 81 -16.06 14.20 -24.53
CA PHE A 81 -16.96 14.88 -25.46
C PHE A 81 -16.22 15.72 -26.51
N ALA A 82 -15.17 16.44 -26.11
CA ALA A 82 -14.33 17.19 -27.04
C ALA A 82 -13.60 16.27 -28.03
N ASN A 83 -13.06 15.14 -27.57
CA ASN A 83 -12.46 14.14 -28.46
C ASN A 83 -13.47 13.63 -29.50
N ILE A 84 -14.67 13.25 -29.07
CA ILE A 84 -15.73 12.78 -29.99
C ILE A 84 -16.10 13.88 -30.98
N TYR A 85 -16.24 15.12 -30.52
CA TYR A 85 -16.55 16.26 -31.38
C TYR A 85 -15.46 16.53 -32.42
N ILE A 86 -14.18 16.55 -32.01
CA ILE A 86 -13.04 16.78 -32.91
C ILE A 86 -12.90 15.62 -33.91
N LEU A 87 -13.05 14.37 -33.46
CA LEU A 87 -13.03 13.20 -34.34
C LEU A 87 -14.20 13.24 -35.34
N ARG A 88 -15.35 13.77 -34.93
CA ARG A 88 -16.50 13.97 -35.81
C ARG A 88 -16.21 15.04 -36.86
N GLU A 89 -15.64 16.17 -36.46
CA GLU A 89 -15.35 17.27 -37.39
C GLU A 89 -14.23 16.90 -38.36
N ALA A 90 -13.17 16.22 -37.86
CA ALA A 90 -12.01 15.89 -38.66
C ALA A 90 -12.31 14.86 -39.76
N SER A 91 -13.29 13.98 -39.57
CA SER A 91 -13.70 13.07 -40.65
C SER A 91 -14.38 13.80 -41.83
N SER A 92 -15.03 14.94 -41.56
CA SER A 92 -15.78 15.70 -42.57
C SER A 92 -14.85 16.33 -43.61
N ILE A 93 -13.58 16.46 -43.27
CA ILE A 93 -12.50 16.93 -44.14
C ILE A 93 -12.23 15.94 -45.28
N PHE A 94 -12.51 14.64 -45.09
CA PHE A 94 -12.46 13.65 -46.16
C PHE A 94 -13.64 13.87 -47.13
N ARG A 95 -13.44 14.76 -48.11
CA ARG A 95 -14.44 15.23 -49.09
C ARG A 95 -15.06 14.14 -49.97
N THR A 96 -14.50 12.93 -49.99
CA THR A 96 -15.08 11.80 -50.70
C THR A 96 -15.83 10.91 -49.72
N PRO A 97 -17.18 10.89 -49.74
CA PRO A 97 -17.97 9.99 -48.91
C PRO A 97 -17.79 8.55 -49.42
N THR A 98 -16.69 7.93 -49.03
CA THR A 98 -16.53 6.48 -49.14
C THR A 98 -17.34 5.84 -48.02
N PRO A 99 -18.02 4.69 -48.23
CA PRO A 99 -18.81 4.01 -47.20
C PRO A 99 -18.04 3.77 -45.89
N HIS A 100 -16.71 3.65 -45.97
CA HIS A 100 -15.83 3.46 -44.82
C HIS A 100 -15.79 4.62 -43.83
N THR A 101 -16.12 5.87 -44.22
CA THR A 101 -16.07 7.02 -43.28
C THR A 101 -17.04 6.89 -42.12
N ARG A 102 -18.21 6.27 -42.36
CA ARG A 102 -19.21 6.01 -41.32
C ARG A 102 -18.73 4.98 -40.30
N ASP A 103 -17.99 3.97 -40.76
CA ASP A 103 -17.46 2.91 -39.90
C ASP A 103 -16.35 3.46 -38.98
N TYR A 104 -15.49 4.35 -39.49
CA TYR A 104 -14.44 5.00 -38.69
C TYR A 104 -15.02 5.85 -37.55
N HIS A 105 -16.12 6.58 -37.78
CA HIS A 105 -16.78 7.35 -36.74
C HIS A 105 -17.30 6.47 -35.60
N PHE A 106 -17.98 5.39 -35.96
CA PHE A 106 -18.55 4.48 -35.00
C PHE A 106 -17.45 3.82 -34.17
N LEU A 107 -16.38 3.37 -34.84
CA LEU A 107 -15.21 2.81 -34.17
C LEU A 107 -14.55 3.82 -33.22
N ALA A 108 -14.37 5.07 -33.65
CA ALA A 108 -13.79 6.13 -32.82
C ALA A 108 -14.62 6.42 -31.56
N ILE A 109 -15.94 6.47 -31.67
CA ILE A 109 -16.85 6.63 -30.53
C ILE A 109 -16.72 5.44 -29.57
N ILE A 110 -16.73 4.20 -30.10
CA ILE A 110 -16.57 3.00 -29.30
C ILE A 110 -15.23 3.01 -28.56
N CYS A 111 -14.13 3.33 -29.24
CA CYS A 111 -12.81 3.40 -28.64
C CYS A 111 -12.73 4.45 -27.52
N GLU A 112 -13.34 5.63 -27.69
CA GLU A 112 -13.37 6.65 -26.64
C GLU A 112 -14.23 6.22 -25.45
N VAL A 113 -15.40 5.60 -25.69
CA VAL A 113 -16.26 5.07 -24.61
C VAL A 113 -15.53 3.97 -23.84
N LEU A 114 -14.90 3.01 -24.53
CA LEU A 114 -14.12 1.95 -23.89
C LEU A 114 -12.93 2.51 -23.10
N SER A 115 -12.23 3.51 -23.65
CA SER A 115 -11.13 4.19 -22.94
C SER A 115 -11.63 4.89 -21.68
N PHE A 116 -12.78 5.56 -21.74
CA PHE A 116 -13.38 6.21 -20.58
C PHE A 116 -13.78 5.20 -19.50
N VAL A 117 -14.42 4.08 -19.88
CA VAL A 117 -14.75 3.00 -18.96
C VAL A 117 -13.49 2.40 -18.32
N ALA A 118 -12.42 2.18 -19.10
CA ALA A 118 -11.16 1.67 -18.58
C ALA A 118 -10.51 2.63 -17.55
N ILE A 119 -10.60 3.94 -17.77
CA ILE A 119 -10.16 4.96 -16.81
C ILE A 119 -10.99 4.86 -15.52
N ILE A 120 -12.33 4.75 -15.62
CA ILE A 120 -13.18 4.61 -14.42
C ILE A 120 -12.82 3.36 -13.63
N CYS A 121 -12.70 2.21 -14.30
CA CYS A 121 -12.36 0.95 -13.66
C CYS A 121 -10.98 1.00 -12.98
N SER A 122 -9.96 1.49 -13.67
CA SER A 122 -8.60 1.59 -13.12
C SER A 122 -8.54 2.50 -11.89
N VAL A 123 -9.16 3.68 -11.95
CA VAL A 123 -9.19 4.62 -10.83
C VAL A 123 -10.00 4.06 -9.66
N SER A 124 -11.12 3.38 -9.92
CA SER A 124 -11.94 2.75 -8.87
C SER A 124 -11.19 1.59 -8.19
N MET A 125 -10.44 0.79 -8.94
CA MET A 125 -9.60 -0.27 -8.37
C MET A 125 -8.48 0.32 -7.51
N VAL A 126 -7.82 1.38 -7.99
CA VAL A 126 -6.77 2.08 -7.26
C VAL A 126 -7.31 2.72 -5.99
N GLU A 127 -8.47 3.39 -6.04
CA GLU A 127 -9.12 3.95 -4.85
C GLU A 127 -9.44 2.87 -3.81
N ARG A 128 -9.96 1.71 -4.24
CA ARG A 128 -10.24 0.58 -3.33
C ARG A 128 -8.95 0.04 -2.70
N LEU A 129 -7.90 -0.13 -3.50
CA LEU A 129 -6.59 -0.58 -3.01
C LEU A 129 -5.99 0.44 -2.04
N PHE A 130 -6.02 1.73 -2.36
CA PHE A 130 -5.56 2.78 -1.45
C PHE A 130 -6.38 2.78 -0.17
N LYS A 131 -7.72 2.66 -0.24
CA LYS A 131 -8.56 2.64 0.96
C LYS A 131 -8.23 1.46 1.87
N GLU A 132 -8.17 0.25 1.32
CA GLU A 132 -7.84 -0.95 2.10
C GLU A 132 -6.44 -0.86 2.71
N LYS A 133 -5.47 -0.35 1.95
CA LYS A 133 -4.08 -0.26 2.41
C LYS A 133 -3.84 0.91 3.36
N VAL A 134 -4.52 2.04 3.20
CA VAL A 134 -4.47 3.17 4.12
C VAL A 134 -5.15 2.81 5.43
N GLU A 135 -6.27 2.08 5.41
CA GLU A 135 -6.91 1.56 6.62
C GLU A 135 -5.93 0.64 7.38
N VAL A 136 -5.29 -0.30 6.69
CA VAL A 136 -4.23 -1.14 7.30
C VAL A 136 -3.04 -0.32 7.78
N ALA A 137 -2.58 0.68 7.03
CA ALA A 137 -1.44 1.50 7.43
C ALA A 137 -1.79 2.40 8.62
N MET A 138 -2.99 2.96 8.68
CA MET A 138 -3.48 3.72 9.82
C MET A 138 -3.60 2.83 11.06
N ASP A 139 -4.14 1.62 10.92
CA ASP A 139 -4.17 0.64 12.01
C ASP A 139 -2.76 0.34 12.53
N VAL A 140 -1.77 0.24 11.63
CA VAL A 140 -0.38 0.05 12.03
C VAL A 140 0.23 1.30 12.65
N VAL A 141 -0.08 2.51 12.16
CA VAL A 141 0.40 3.77 12.76
C VAL A 141 -0.21 3.96 14.15
N ASP A 142 -1.50 3.69 14.32
CA ASP A 142 -2.17 3.72 15.63
C ASP A 142 -1.60 2.64 16.54
N MET A 143 -1.30 1.45 16.00
CA MET A 143 -0.58 0.41 16.72
C MET A 143 0.82 0.87 17.12
N GLU A 144 1.58 1.53 16.24
CA GLU A 144 2.92 2.07 16.52
C GLU A 144 2.89 3.21 17.53
N LEU A 145 1.92 4.12 17.46
CA LEU A 145 1.69 5.18 18.46
C LEU A 145 1.33 4.57 19.81
N SER A 146 0.46 3.55 19.83
CA SER A 146 0.14 2.80 21.04
C SER A 146 1.37 2.05 21.57
N LEU A 147 2.20 1.49 20.69
CA LEU A 147 3.44 0.80 21.04
C LEU A 147 4.50 1.77 21.53
N HIS A 148 4.59 2.97 20.97
CA HIS A 148 5.51 4.02 21.41
C HIS A 148 5.13 4.51 22.80
N SER A 149 3.83 4.72 23.02
CA SER A 149 3.28 5.04 24.35
C SER A 149 3.52 3.91 25.34
N LYS A 150 3.28 2.66 24.94
CA LYS A 150 3.59 1.46 25.73
C LYS A 150 5.08 1.32 26.01
N ARG A 151 5.96 1.55 25.04
CA ARG A 151 7.43 1.53 25.20
C ARG A 151 7.88 2.61 26.15
N LYS A 152 7.30 3.81 26.09
CA LYS A 152 7.60 4.89 27.04
C LYS A 152 7.16 4.51 28.46
N LEU A 153 5.97 3.93 28.61
CA LEU A 153 5.49 3.43 29.89
C LEU A 153 6.33 2.26 30.42
N LEU A 154 6.64 1.28 29.57
CA LEU A 154 7.52 0.15 29.88
C LEU A 154 8.95 0.61 30.18
N SER A 155 9.47 1.64 29.53
CA SER A 155 10.79 2.19 29.86
C SER A 155 10.85 2.85 31.23
N VAL A 156 9.70 3.26 31.78
CA VAL A 156 9.58 3.77 33.15
C VAL A 156 9.39 2.63 34.16
N LEU A 157 8.77 1.53 33.74
CA LEU A 157 8.44 0.40 34.63
C LEU A 157 9.47 -0.73 34.61
N CYS A 158 10.26 -0.86 33.54
CA CYS A 158 11.19 -1.96 33.31
C CYS A 158 12.64 -1.45 33.37
N ASP A 159 13.49 -2.18 34.08
CA ASP A 159 14.90 -1.85 34.23
C ASP A 159 15.72 -2.09 32.95
N ALA A 160 15.23 -2.95 32.04
CA ALA A 160 15.88 -3.26 30.77
C ALA A 160 14.89 -3.61 29.66
N HIS A 161 15.26 -3.32 28.41
CA HIS A 161 14.49 -3.66 27.21
C HIS A 161 15.32 -4.49 26.22
N VAL A 162 14.80 -5.65 25.83
CA VAL A 162 15.49 -6.62 24.97
C VAL A 162 14.66 -6.91 23.73
N THR A 163 15.25 -6.79 22.54
CA THR A 163 14.60 -7.16 21.28
C THR A 163 15.06 -8.55 20.85
N LEU A 164 14.09 -9.45 20.69
CA LEU A 164 14.32 -10.84 20.29
C LEU A 164 13.93 -11.06 18.82
N GLY A 165 14.73 -11.83 18.10
CA GLY A 165 14.42 -12.30 16.76
C GLY A 165 13.45 -13.49 16.78
N HIS A 166 13.09 -13.98 15.59
CA HIS A 166 12.21 -15.14 15.43
C HIS A 166 12.78 -16.43 16.04
N ASP A 167 14.10 -16.51 16.19
CA ASP A 167 14.84 -17.61 16.83
C ASP A 167 15.17 -17.33 18.29
N PHE A 168 14.53 -16.32 18.89
CA PHE A 168 14.75 -15.85 20.25
C PHE A 168 16.19 -15.36 20.53
N ARG A 169 16.95 -15.04 19.48
CA ARG A 169 18.25 -14.38 19.66
C ARG A 169 18.09 -12.89 19.90
N ILE A 170 18.96 -12.34 20.73
CA ILE A 170 19.01 -10.91 21.00
C ILE A 170 19.55 -10.20 19.74
N LEU A 171 18.73 -9.36 19.10
CA LEU A 171 19.04 -8.74 17.80
C LEU A 171 19.97 -7.52 17.88
N GLY A 172 20.18 -6.95 19.08
CA GLY A 172 21.00 -5.75 19.26
C GLY A 172 21.62 -5.66 20.64
N ARG A 173 22.55 -4.73 20.82
CA ARG A 173 23.21 -4.52 22.11
C ARG A 173 22.21 -3.98 23.13
N CYS A 174 22.00 -4.72 24.21
CA CYS A 174 21.17 -4.31 25.34
C CYS A 174 22.08 -4.01 26.54
N THR A 175 22.45 -2.74 26.71
CA THR A 175 23.38 -2.31 27.76
C THR A 175 22.79 -2.47 29.16
N GLU A 176 21.49 -2.25 29.29
CA GLU A 176 20.76 -2.34 30.55
C GLU A 176 20.77 -3.78 31.07
N LEU A 177 20.38 -4.74 30.22
CA LEU A 177 20.43 -6.16 30.57
C LEU A 177 21.86 -6.63 30.82
N SER A 178 22.83 -6.16 30.04
CA SER A 178 24.25 -6.50 30.22
C SER A 178 24.75 -6.06 31.61
N ASN A 179 24.37 -4.85 32.02
CA ASN A 179 24.72 -4.30 33.33
C ASN A 179 24.03 -5.07 34.46
N MET A 180 22.73 -5.42 34.29
CA MET A 180 22.00 -6.24 35.26
C MET A 180 22.59 -7.65 35.42
N LEU A 181 23.02 -8.27 34.32
CA LEU A 181 23.64 -9.60 34.31
C LEU A 181 25.14 -9.57 34.66
N MET A 182 25.69 -8.39 34.92
CA MET A 182 27.13 -8.17 35.10
C MET A 182 28.00 -8.80 33.98
N THR A 183 27.41 -8.99 32.80
CA THR A 183 28.09 -9.50 31.61
C THR A 183 28.85 -8.34 30.99
N GLY A 184 30.15 -8.23 31.29
CA GLY A 184 30.91 -7.03 30.90
C GLY A 184 32.18 -6.77 31.70
N PHE A 185 32.29 -7.35 32.90
CA PHE A 185 33.46 -7.18 33.76
C PHE A 185 34.57 -8.15 33.34
N GLY A 186 35.38 -7.73 32.36
CA GLY A 186 36.56 -8.45 31.90
C GLY A 186 36.89 -8.14 30.44
N SER A 187 38.18 -8.09 30.09
CA SER A 187 38.74 -7.56 28.83
C SER A 187 38.24 -8.21 27.52
N HIS A 188 37.31 -9.17 27.54
CA HIS A 188 36.83 -9.93 26.37
C HIS A 188 35.33 -10.26 26.37
N SER A 189 34.48 -9.54 27.10
CA SER A 189 33.03 -9.83 27.07
C SER A 189 32.44 -9.56 25.68
N LYS A 190 32.20 -10.62 24.91
CA LYS A 190 31.27 -10.58 23.78
C LYS A 190 29.92 -10.12 24.33
N GLY A 191 29.36 -9.05 23.79
CA GLY A 191 28.04 -8.56 24.20
C GLY A 191 26.97 -9.65 24.05
N LEU A 192 25.81 -9.43 24.67
CA LEU A 192 24.67 -10.35 24.62
C LEU A 192 24.05 -10.50 23.21
N GLU A 193 24.46 -9.67 22.26
CA GLU A 193 23.99 -9.68 20.88
C GLU A 193 24.25 -11.05 20.21
N GLY A 194 23.21 -11.63 19.61
CA GLY A 194 23.23 -12.94 18.98
C GLY A 194 23.11 -14.14 19.93
N THR A 195 23.14 -13.94 21.24
CA THR A 195 22.88 -15.02 22.21
C THR A 195 21.40 -15.37 22.22
N VAL A 196 21.08 -16.67 22.39
CA VAL A 196 19.70 -17.15 22.49
C VAL A 196 19.19 -16.85 23.90
N PHE A 197 18.15 -16.02 24.02
CA PHE A 197 17.69 -15.51 25.31
C PHE A 197 17.27 -16.60 26.30
N THR A 198 16.69 -17.70 25.82
CA THR A 198 16.28 -18.84 26.66
C THR A 198 17.46 -19.50 27.37
N THR A 199 18.67 -19.44 26.81
CA THR A 199 19.87 -20.03 27.45
C THR A 199 20.26 -19.33 28.76
N LEU A 200 19.77 -18.11 28.98
CA LEU A 200 19.98 -17.36 30.21
C LEU A 200 18.99 -17.79 31.32
N MET A 201 17.94 -18.55 30.98
CA MET A 201 16.90 -18.99 31.90
C MET A 201 17.12 -20.41 32.43
N THR A 202 16.46 -20.75 33.53
CA THR A 202 16.35 -22.15 33.98
C THR A 202 15.47 -22.97 33.02
N GLU A 203 15.70 -24.28 32.91
CA GLU A 203 14.92 -25.17 32.00
C GLU A 203 13.40 -25.09 32.24
N ILE A 204 12.99 -24.96 33.51
CA ILE A 204 11.57 -24.80 33.89
C ILE A 204 11.02 -23.48 33.35
N ASP A 205 11.77 -22.39 33.47
CA ASP A 205 11.35 -21.07 33.01
C ASP A 205 11.42 -20.93 31.48
N GLN A 206 12.33 -21.64 30.82
CA GLN A 206 12.40 -21.72 29.37
C GLN A 206 11.08 -22.25 28.79
N GLN A 207 10.57 -23.35 29.35
CA GLN A 207 9.31 -23.93 28.88
C GLN A 207 8.15 -22.95 29.09
N ARG A 208 8.06 -22.32 30.27
CA ARG A 208 7.00 -21.35 30.55
C ARG A 208 7.07 -20.11 29.65
N PHE A 209 8.28 -19.64 29.32
CA PHE A 209 8.48 -18.56 28.37
C PHE A 209 8.01 -18.95 26.96
N LEU A 210 8.37 -20.15 26.50
CA LEU A 210 7.93 -20.68 25.20
C LEU A 210 6.42 -20.86 25.16
N ASP A 211 5.80 -21.38 26.22
CA ASP A 211 4.34 -21.52 26.33
C ASP A 211 3.66 -20.14 26.26
N LEU A 212 4.23 -19.12 26.93
CA LEU A 212 3.72 -17.76 26.89
C LEU A 212 3.80 -17.14 25.49
N VAL A 213 4.89 -17.38 24.75
CA VAL A 213 5.04 -16.93 23.37
C VAL A 213 4.08 -17.70 22.45
N ALA A 214 3.97 -19.02 22.61
CA ALA A 214 3.14 -19.89 21.77
C ALA A 214 1.65 -19.55 21.89
N VAL A 215 1.16 -19.30 23.11
CA VAL A 215 -0.24 -18.90 23.36
C VAL A 215 -0.63 -17.62 22.60
N ARG A 216 0.33 -16.71 22.36
CA ARG A 216 0.06 -15.47 21.61
C ARG A 216 0.37 -15.56 20.12
N ALA A 217 1.17 -16.54 19.69
CA ALA A 217 1.41 -16.80 18.28
C ALA A 217 0.20 -17.47 17.60
N MET A 218 -0.74 -18.04 18.38
CA MET A 218 -1.98 -18.57 17.83
C MET A 218 -2.91 -17.44 17.41
N PRO A 219 -3.31 -17.36 16.13
CA PRO A 219 -4.34 -16.42 15.70
C PRO A 219 -5.64 -16.76 16.45
N GLU A 220 -6.28 -15.75 17.01
CA GLU A 220 -7.54 -15.82 17.74
C GLU A 220 -8.72 -16.07 16.77
N SER A 221 -8.63 -17.09 15.92
CA SER A 221 -9.57 -17.32 14.83
C SER A 221 -10.81 -18.14 15.19
N ASP A 222 -10.83 -18.83 16.35
CA ASP A 222 -11.80 -19.94 16.52
C ASP A 222 -12.60 -19.95 17.84
N LEU A 223 -12.60 -18.89 18.66
CA LEU A 223 -13.29 -18.91 19.97
C LEU A 223 -14.61 -18.12 20.08
N GLU A 224 -15.10 -17.49 19.01
CA GLU A 224 -16.36 -16.71 19.07
C GLU A 224 -17.58 -17.34 18.35
N ASN A 225 -17.51 -18.60 17.90
CA ASN A 225 -18.62 -19.24 17.17
C ASN A 225 -19.15 -20.55 17.81
N ASP A 226 -19.31 -20.58 19.13
CA ASP A 226 -20.10 -21.63 19.80
C ASP A 226 -21.27 -21.06 20.60
N ASP A 227 -21.98 -20.08 20.02
CA ASP A 227 -23.37 -19.82 20.38
C ASP A 227 -24.24 -20.70 19.50
N GLY A 228 -24.71 -21.79 20.12
CA GLY A 228 -25.37 -22.91 19.49
C GLY A 228 -26.50 -22.52 18.54
N LYS A 229 -26.40 -23.00 17.31
CA LYS A 229 -27.55 -23.39 16.51
C LYS A 229 -27.23 -24.69 15.78
N ASN A 230 -27.71 -25.77 16.38
CA ASN A 230 -27.99 -27.02 15.67
C ASN A 230 -28.79 -26.68 14.41
N ASN A 231 -28.23 -26.93 13.23
CA ASN A 231 -28.91 -27.67 12.17
C ASN A 231 -27.92 -28.05 11.07
N GLU A 232 -27.93 -29.35 10.81
CA GLU A 232 -27.26 -30.06 9.74
C GLU A 232 -27.55 -29.41 8.37
N THR A 233 -26.54 -29.28 7.52
CA THR A 233 -26.48 -29.98 6.21
C THR A 233 -25.28 -29.46 5.41
N SER A 234 -24.43 -30.42 5.04
CA SER A 234 -23.27 -30.35 4.15
C SER A 234 -23.50 -29.61 2.83
N GLN A 235 -22.52 -28.82 2.37
CA GLN A 235 -21.76 -29.08 1.13
C GLN A 235 -20.84 -27.91 0.69
N SER A 236 -19.63 -28.31 0.29
CA SER A 236 -18.72 -27.70 -0.70
C SER A 236 -17.91 -26.44 -0.35
N THR A 237 -16.68 -26.68 0.12
CA THR A 237 -15.43 -26.52 -0.64
C THR A 237 -15.36 -25.40 -1.70
N GLN A 238 -14.79 -24.24 -1.35
CA GLN A 238 -13.73 -23.49 -2.09
C GLN A 238 -13.72 -22.00 -1.69
N SER A 239 -12.94 -21.67 -0.65
CA SER A 239 -12.27 -20.35 -0.57
C SER A 239 -11.21 -20.36 0.53
N ARG A 240 -10.12 -21.12 0.30
CA ARG A 240 -8.89 -21.02 1.08
C ARG A 240 -7.87 -20.27 0.22
N LEU A 241 -7.90 -18.93 0.27
CA LEU A 241 -6.81 -18.01 -0.09
C LEU A 241 -7.28 -16.54 0.01
N ALA A 242 -7.74 -16.13 1.20
CA ALA A 242 -7.90 -14.72 1.56
C ALA A 242 -7.88 -14.48 3.09
N VAL A 243 -7.35 -15.43 3.87
CA VAL A 243 -7.22 -15.28 5.33
C VAL A 243 -5.82 -14.71 5.61
N SER A 244 -5.64 -13.41 5.39
CA SER A 244 -4.34 -12.75 5.67
C SER A 244 -4.42 -11.31 6.17
N SER A 245 -5.56 -10.76 6.59
CA SER A 245 -5.55 -9.32 6.96
C SER A 245 -6.47 -8.87 8.09
N ARG A 246 -7.06 -9.78 8.88
CA ARG A 246 -7.75 -9.40 10.12
C ARG A 246 -7.35 -10.30 11.28
N LEU A 247 -6.06 -10.35 11.59
CA LEU A 247 -5.67 -10.59 12.98
C LEU A 247 -6.17 -9.37 13.77
N LYS A 248 -7.39 -9.45 14.32
CA LYS A 248 -7.76 -8.61 15.46
C LYS A 248 -6.83 -9.06 16.57
N TRP A 249 -5.83 -8.25 16.86
CA TRP A 249 -4.94 -8.50 17.96
C TRP A 249 -5.79 -8.44 19.22
N SER A 250 -5.94 -9.58 19.90
CA SER A 250 -6.62 -9.60 21.17
C SER A 250 -5.99 -8.53 22.05
N SER A 251 -6.84 -7.67 22.59
CA SER A 251 -6.47 -6.67 23.59
C SER A 251 -6.09 -7.33 24.93
N ALA A 252 -5.78 -8.63 24.92
CA ALA A 252 -5.41 -9.36 26.11
C ALA A 252 -4.22 -8.66 26.77
N PRO A 253 -4.34 -8.34 28.07
CA PRO A 253 -3.35 -7.56 28.78
C PRO A 253 -1.97 -8.21 28.63
N ALA A 254 -0.93 -7.38 28.64
CA ALA A 254 0.46 -7.83 28.76
C ALA A 254 0.53 -8.83 29.92
N LYS A 255 0.63 -10.13 29.62
CA LYS A 255 0.88 -11.15 30.64
C LYS A 255 2.33 -10.98 31.04
N SER A 256 2.56 -10.74 32.33
CA SER A 256 3.89 -10.82 32.89
C SER A 256 4.17 -12.25 33.33
N ILE A 257 5.43 -12.65 33.24
CA ILE A 257 5.92 -13.91 33.79
C ILE A 257 7.15 -13.64 34.64
N GLN A 258 7.16 -14.18 35.85
CA GLN A 258 8.35 -14.18 36.69
C GLN A 258 9.23 -15.36 36.28
N VAL A 259 10.47 -15.07 35.93
CA VAL A 259 11.48 -16.07 35.57
C VAL A 259 12.78 -15.81 36.32
N HIS A 260 13.60 -16.84 36.49
CA HIS A 260 14.94 -16.70 37.03
C HIS A 260 15.95 -16.71 35.90
N ILE A 261 16.71 -15.62 35.80
CA ILE A 261 17.85 -15.53 34.87
C ILE A 261 19.16 -15.75 35.64
N ARG A 262 20.13 -16.37 34.97
CA ARG A 262 21.49 -16.55 35.46
C ARG A 262 22.40 -15.44 34.95
N ASP A 263 23.17 -14.84 35.85
CA ASP A 263 24.26 -13.93 35.50
C ASP A 263 25.48 -14.70 34.93
N ALA A 264 26.54 -13.97 34.60
CA ALA A 264 27.80 -14.57 34.11
C ALA A 264 28.47 -15.51 35.14
N ALA A 265 28.21 -15.33 36.44
CA ALA A 265 28.74 -16.15 37.53
C ALA A 265 27.85 -17.37 37.85
N GLY A 266 26.71 -17.52 37.17
CA GLY A 266 25.71 -18.57 37.42
C GLY A 266 24.78 -18.29 38.60
N VAL A 267 24.86 -17.11 39.21
CA VAL A 267 23.94 -16.64 40.26
C VAL A 267 22.58 -16.38 39.63
N ARG A 268 21.53 -16.87 40.29
CA ARG A 268 20.15 -16.69 39.84
C ARG A 268 19.54 -15.48 40.49
N PHE A 269 18.84 -14.67 39.72
CA PHE A 269 18.01 -13.61 40.25
C PHE A 269 16.63 -13.61 39.57
N PRO A 270 15.57 -13.27 40.31
CA PRO A 270 14.23 -13.19 39.76
C PRO A 270 14.08 -11.94 38.91
N ILE A 271 13.42 -12.07 37.76
CA ILE A 271 13.00 -10.94 36.94
C ILE A 271 11.54 -11.15 36.50
N GLU A 272 10.88 -10.04 36.18
CA GLU A 272 9.54 -10.05 35.60
C GLU A 272 9.63 -9.65 34.13
N LEU A 273 9.17 -10.54 33.24
CA LEU A 273 9.20 -10.31 31.80
C LEU A 273 7.86 -9.80 31.29
N PHE A 274 7.91 -8.71 30.53
CA PHE A 274 6.79 -8.15 29.79
C PHE A 274 7.02 -8.33 28.29
N HIS A 275 6.08 -9.00 27.61
CA HIS A 275 6.19 -9.31 26.19
C HIS A 275 5.32 -8.39 25.32
N SER A 276 5.89 -7.82 24.25
CA SER A 276 5.15 -7.21 23.12
C SER A 276 5.70 -7.66 21.75
N PHE A 277 4.85 -7.83 20.73
CA PHE A 277 5.27 -8.16 19.36
C PHE A 277 5.35 -6.89 18.49
N LEU A 278 6.26 -6.89 17.52
CA LEU A 278 6.44 -5.82 16.54
C LEU A 278 6.37 -6.42 15.13
N VAL A 279 5.57 -5.81 14.24
CA VAL A 279 5.47 -6.22 12.83
C VAL A 279 6.28 -5.25 11.98
N ALA A 280 7.17 -5.76 11.15
CA ALA A 280 7.95 -4.95 10.21
C ALA A 280 7.20 -4.79 8.86
N ILE A 281 7.01 -3.55 8.41
CA ILE A 281 6.28 -3.22 7.16
C ILE A 281 7.27 -2.97 6.00
N SER A 282 8.02 -3.99 5.56
CA SER A 282 9.02 -3.80 4.48
C SER A 282 8.50 -4.07 3.05
N GLY A 283 7.22 -4.46 2.87
CA GLY A 283 6.70 -4.91 1.57
C GLY A 283 5.88 -3.90 0.74
N PHE A 284 5.60 -2.70 1.25
CA PHE A 284 4.56 -1.81 0.73
C PHE A 284 4.84 -1.21 -0.67
N TYR A 285 6.07 -0.74 -0.91
CA TYR A 285 6.39 0.03 -2.11
C TYR A 285 6.49 -0.83 -3.38
N VAL A 286 6.83 -2.11 -3.23
CA VAL A 286 7.08 -3.02 -4.37
C VAL A 286 5.76 -3.43 -5.04
N SER A 287 4.70 -3.69 -4.27
CA SER A 287 3.41 -4.13 -4.81
C SER A 287 2.67 -3.01 -5.56
N LEU A 288 2.77 -1.77 -5.11
CA LEU A 288 2.11 -0.62 -5.77
C LEU A 288 2.74 -0.35 -7.15
N LEU A 289 4.07 -0.41 -7.24
CA LEU A 289 4.80 -0.19 -8.50
C LEU A 289 4.45 -1.27 -9.55
N GLN A 290 4.31 -2.52 -9.12
CA GLN A 290 3.95 -3.63 -10.02
C GLN A 290 2.54 -3.49 -10.60
N ILE A 291 1.56 -3.06 -9.80
CA ILE A 291 0.17 -2.86 -10.27
C ILE A 291 0.11 -1.71 -11.28
N LEU A 292 0.79 -0.60 -11.01
CA LEU A 292 0.89 0.53 -11.94
C LEU A 292 1.51 0.12 -13.29
N LEU A 293 2.56 -0.69 -13.26
CA LEU A 293 3.22 -1.19 -14.46
C LEU A 293 2.29 -2.10 -15.29
N LEU A 294 1.55 -3.00 -14.66
CA LEU A 294 0.60 -3.90 -15.33
C LEU A 294 -0.54 -3.14 -16.03
N VAL A 295 -1.09 -2.11 -15.37
CA VAL A 295 -2.14 -1.27 -15.96
C VAL A 295 -1.61 -0.48 -17.16
N ALA A 296 -0.40 0.08 -17.06
CA ALA A 296 0.23 0.81 -18.16
C ALA A 296 0.47 -0.10 -19.38
N ILE A 297 0.96 -1.33 -19.15
CA ILE A 297 1.19 -2.32 -20.21
C ILE A 297 -0.14 -2.71 -20.87
N GLY A 298 -1.19 -2.99 -20.10
CA GLY A 298 -2.50 -3.35 -20.64
C GLY A 298 -3.11 -2.25 -21.52
N LEU A 299 -3.01 -0.99 -21.10
CA LEU A 299 -3.49 0.16 -21.89
C LEU A 299 -2.66 0.37 -23.16
N PHE A 300 -1.35 0.15 -23.09
CA PHE A 300 -0.46 0.24 -24.25
C PHE A 300 -0.79 -0.85 -25.29
N TYR A 301 -0.93 -2.11 -24.88
CA TYR A 301 -1.28 -3.20 -25.79
C TYR A 301 -2.68 -3.00 -26.41
N PHE A 302 -3.67 -2.59 -25.61
CA PHE A 302 -5.01 -2.36 -26.11
C PHE A 302 -5.04 -1.29 -27.20
N THR A 303 -4.32 -0.19 -27.00
CA THR A 303 -4.28 0.90 -27.98
C THR A 303 -3.44 0.58 -29.21
N PHE A 304 -2.36 -0.18 -29.07
CA PHE A 304 -1.51 -0.56 -30.21
C PHE A 304 -2.18 -1.60 -31.11
N ILE A 305 -2.85 -2.61 -30.53
CA ILE A 305 -3.52 -3.68 -31.30
C ILE A 305 -4.74 -3.15 -32.07
N LEU A 306 -5.45 -2.16 -31.52
CA LEU A 306 -6.64 -1.58 -32.15
C LEU A 306 -6.31 -0.44 -33.12
N SER A 307 -5.04 -0.05 -33.31
CA SER A 307 -4.68 1.00 -34.26
C SER A 307 -4.81 0.47 -35.70
N PRO A 308 -5.73 1.03 -36.51
CA PRO A 308 -5.95 0.57 -37.89
C PRO A 308 -4.78 0.88 -38.83
N THR A 309 -3.73 1.58 -38.37
CA THR A 309 -2.49 1.81 -39.13
C THR A 309 -1.55 0.61 -39.17
N CYS A 310 -1.83 -0.44 -38.39
CA CYS A 310 -1.04 -1.68 -38.37
C CYS A 310 -1.65 -2.81 -39.23
N ILE A 311 -2.74 -2.53 -39.96
CA ILE A 311 -3.38 -3.41 -40.95
C ILE A 311 -3.45 -2.64 -42.27
#